data_AF-A0A0D2NDF7-F1
#
_entry.id   AF-A0A0D2NDF7-F1
#
_cell.length_a   1.000
_cell.length_b   1.000
_cell.length_c   1.000
_cell.angle_alpha   90.00
_cell.angle_beta   90.00
_cell.angle_gamma   90.00
#
_symmetry.space_group_name_H-M   'P 1'
#
loop_
_entity.id
_entity.type
_entity.pdbx_description
1 polymer ?
#
loop_
_entity_poly.entity_id
_entity_poly.type
_entity_poly.pdbx_seq_one_letter_code
_entity_poly.pdbx_strand_id
1 'polypeptide(L)'
;MELMMMNMIQQQQAMMNSRLHPGRPPTPVLPASISKTSDTASASAPATGSFLLPNICLEDFCARYSVEPKDKARLEKMEFHAGDDLDILGPDDWKDFGGFMALSWSRIKAKNQEFLRDARLGLWNK
;
A
#
# COMPACT_ATOMS: atom_id res chain seq x y z
N MET A 1 37.05 -27.64 37.45
CA MET A 1 36.20 -28.27 36.41
C MET A 1 35.06 -27.36 35.92
N GLU A 2 34.62 -26.37 36.69
CA GLU A 2 33.50 -25.49 36.31
C GLU A 2 33.80 -24.53 35.14
N LEU A 3 35.06 -24.13 34.92
CA LEU A 3 35.43 -23.21 33.83
C LEU A 3 35.12 -23.77 32.42
N MET A 4 35.25 -25.09 32.23
CA MET A 4 34.91 -25.73 30.95
C MET A 4 33.40 -25.76 30.69
N MET A 5 32.59 -25.91 31.75
CA MET A 5 31.13 -25.92 31.64
C MET A 5 30.59 -24.53 31.29
N MET A 6 31.19 -23.47 31.85
CA MET A 6 30.85 -22.09 31.51
C MET A 6 31.20 -21.76 30.05
N ASN A 7 32.33 -22.26 29.54
CA ASN A 7 32.71 -22.08 28.13
C ASN A 7 31.79 -22.84 27.16
N MET A 8 31.36 -24.06 27.52
CA MET A 8 30.39 -24.82 26.71
C MET A 8 29.02 -24.12 26.63
N ILE A 9 28.53 -23.59 27.77
CA ILE A 9 27.26 -22.85 27.81
C ILE A 9 27.34 -21.56 27.00
N GLN A 10 28.45 -20.83 27.10
CA GLN A 10 28.66 -19.62 26.32
C GLN A 10 28.72 -19.91 24.81
N GLN A 11 29.34 -21.02 24.41
CA GLN A 11 29.36 -21.45 23.01
C GLN A 11 27.97 -21.86 22.51
N GLN A 12 27.14 -22.48 23.35
CA GLN A 12 25.78 -22.87 22.99
C GLN A 12 24.86 -21.65 22.79
N GLN A 13 25.02 -20.59 23.60
CA GLN A 13 24.23 -19.36 23.45
C GLN A 13 24.55 -18.59 22.16
N ALA A 14 25.82 -18.57 21.73
CA ALA A 14 26.23 -17.92 20.48
C ALA A 14 25.57 -18.56 19.24
N MET A 15 25.31 -19.87 19.27
CA MET A 15 24.68 -20.58 18.16
C MET A 15 23.16 -20.36 18.08
N MET A 16 22.48 -20.06 19.18
CA MET A 16 21.04 -19.72 19.16
C MET A 16 20.77 -18.28 18.73
N ASN A 17 21.61 -17.32 19.13
CA ASN A 17 21.42 -15.91 18.77
C ASN A 17 21.57 -15.62 17.27
N SER A 18 22.19 -16.54 16.51
CA SER A 18 22.37 -16.38 15.06
C SER A 18 21.19 -16.89 14.22
N ARG A 19 20.12 -17.43 14.84
CA ARG A 19 18.96 -17.99 14.12
C ARG A 19 17.75 -17.05 14.05
N LEU A 20 17.84 -15.81 14.54
CA LEU A 20 16.73 -14.84 14.52
C LEU A 20 16.94 -13.61 13.62
N HIS A 21 17.91 -13.64 12.69
CA HIS A 21 17.97 -12.63 11.62
C HIS A 21 17.69 -13.28 10.25
N PRO A 22 16.55 -12.96 9.60
CA PRO A 22 16.40 -13.20 8.18
C PRO A 22 17.38 -12.30 7.42
N GLY A 23 18.03 -12.88 6.42
CA GLY A 23 19.23 -12.39 5.75
C GLY A 23 19.22 -10.92 5.33
N ARG A 24 20.35 -10.26 5.62
CA ARG A 24 20.82 -9.09 4.85
C ARG A 24 22.08 -9.53 4.09
N PRO A 25 22.06 -9.60 2.74
CA PRO A 25 23.25 -9.88 1.97
C PRO A 25 24.22 -8.68 1.98
N PRO A 26 25.54 -8.92 1.81
CA PRO A 26 26.55 -7.86 1.78
C PRO A 26 26.41 -7.03 0.51
N THR A 27 26.40 -5.71 0.69
CA THR A 27 26.49 -4.69 -0.37
C THR A 27 27.79 -4.85 -1.18
N PRO A 28 27.72 -4.97 -2.52
CA PRO A 28 28.87 -4.74 -3.38
C PRO A 28 29.16 -3.23 -3.44
N VAL A 29 30.37 -2.82 -3.06
CA VAL A 29 30.89 -1.48 -3.31
C VAL A 29 31.25 -1.39 -4.80
N LEU A 30 30.60 -0.49 -5.55
CA LEU A 30 31.02 -0.09 -6.88
C LEU A 30 31.63 1.32 -6.82
N PRO A 31 32.81 1.55 -7.44
CA PRO A 31 33.47 2.85 -7.44
C PRO A 31 32.79 3.83 -8.41
N ALA A 32 32.89 5.11 -8.04
CA ALA A 32 32.31 6.26 -8.69
C ALA A 32 32.70 6.43 -10.17
N SER A 33 31.75 6.89 -10.98
CA SER A 33 32.02 7.62 -12.21
C SER A 33 31.10 8.84 -12.29
N ILE A 34 31.73 10.00 -12.45
CA ILE A 34 31.15 11.34 -12.45
C ILE A 34 30.73 11.68 -13.88
N SER A 35 29.55 12.25 -14.10
CA SER A 35 29.38 13.52 -14.84
C SER A 35 27.93 13.80 -15.31
N LYS A 36 27.49 15.03 -15.00
CA LYS A 36 26.58 15.92 -15.75
C LYS A 36 25.11 15.48 -15.83
N THR A 37 24.09 16.33 -15.71
CA THR A 37 23.88 17.79 -15.64
C THR A 37 22.37 17.95 -15.45
N SER A 38 21.94 18.95 -14.66
CA SER A 38 20.63 19.65 -14.74
C SER A 38 19.37 18.75 -14.74
N ASP A 39 18.42 18.85 -13.83
CA ASP A 39 17.72 20.07 -13.46
C ASP A 39 16.86 19.77 -12.23
N THR A 40 16.78 20.75 -11.33
CA THR A 40 15.65 21.12 -10.49
C THR A 40 14.43 20.19 -10.52
N ALA A 41 14.39 19.17 -9.67
CA ALA A 41 13.13 18.57 -9.24
C ALA A 41 12.89 19.00 -7.80
N SER A 42 12.19 20.13 -7.67
CA SER A 42 11.62 20.63 -6.43
C SER A 42 11.00 19.47 -5.66
N ALA A 43 11.62 19.10 -4.53
CA ALA A 43 11.01 18.25 -3.54
C ALA A 43 9.88 19.05 -2.90
N SER A 44 8.72 19.09 -3.56
CA SER A 44 7.52 19.64 -3.00
C SER A 44 7.10 18.73 -1.85
N ALA A 45 7.41 19.16 -0.63
CA ALA A 45 6.82 18.60 0.57
C ALA A 45 5.29 18.47 0.36
N PRO A 46 4.66 17.35 0.75
CA PRO A 46 3.22 17.24 0.62
C PRO A 46 2.60 18.33 1.49
N ALA A 47 1.89 19.25 0.86
CA ALA A 47 1.15 20.28 1.55
C ALA A 47 0.28 19.59 2.61
N THR A 48 0.56 19.88 3.88
CA THR A 48 -0.29 19.52 5.03
C THR A 48 -1.54 20.42 5.05
N GLY A 49 -2.12 20.66 3.87
CA GLY A 49 -3.44 21.23 3.74
C GLY A 49 -4.44 20.12 3.98
N SER A 50 -5.44 20.38 4.81
CA SER A 50 -6.62 19.52 4.94
C SER A 50 -7.25 19.39 3.56
N PHE A 51 -6.89 18.33 2.83
CA PHE A 51 -7.44 18.04 1.52
C PHE A 51 -8.87 17.52 1.72
N LEU A 52 -9.86 18.29 1.27
CA LEU A 52 -11.25 17.86 1.28
C LEU A 52 -11.49 16.97 0.07
N LEU A 53 -11.81 15.70 0.33
CA LEU A 53 -12.28 14.82 -0.73
C LEU A 53 -13.58 15.38 -1.31
N PRO A 54 -13.73 15.46 -2.64
CA PRO A 54 -15.00 15.82 -3.24
C PRO A 54 -16.02 14.74 -2.88
N ASN A 55 -17.21 15.17 -2.45
CA ASN A 55 -18.33 14.27 -2.26
C ASN A 55 -18.88 13.89 -3.65
N ILE A 56 -18.55 12.69 -4.13
CA ILE A 56 -18.99 12.19 -5.43
C ILE A 56 -19.90 10.99 -5.25
N CYS A 57 -20.93 10.89 -6.10
CA CYS A 57 -21.83 9.75 -6.09
C CYS A 57 -21.16 8.52 -6.70
N LEU A 58 -21.63 7.32 -6.33
CA LEU A 58 -21.15 6.05 -6.88
C LEU A 58 -21.25 6.02 -8.42
N GLU A 59 -22.32 6.60 -8.97
CA GLU A 59 -22.55 6.71 -10.42
C GLU A 59 -21.37 7.40 -11.14
N ASP A 60 -20.92 8.55 -10.63
CA ASP A 60 -19.86 9.36 -11.21
C ASP A 60 -18.51 8.68 -11.08
N PHE A 61 -18.24 8.08 -9.92
CA PHE A 61 -17.06 7.25 -9.70
C PHE A 61 -16.98 6.11 -10.72
N CYS A 62 -18.08 5.37 -10.89
CA CYS A 62 -18.15 4.24 -11.80
C CYS A 62 -17.97 4.67 -13.27
N ALA A 63 -18.58 5.79 -13.67
CA ALA A 63 -18.43 6.33 -15.02
C ALA A 63 -16.99 6.78 -15.29
N ARG A 64 -16.36 7.52 -14.37
CA ARG A 64 -15.01 8.07 -14.57
C ARG A 64 -13.94 6.98 -14.62
N TYR A 65 -14.02 5.99 -13.73
CA TYR A 65 -13.02 4.93 -13.64
C TYR A 65 -13.37 3.67 -14.41
N SER A 66 -14.44 3.68 -15.22
CA SER A 66 -14.88 2.52 -16.00
C SER A 66 -15.08 1.27 -15.11
N VAL A 67 -15.84 1.43 -14.04
CA VAL A 67 -16.27 0.30 -13.19
C VAL A 67 -17.39 -0.45 -13.92
N GLU A 68 -17.25 -1.76 -14.02
CA GLU A 68 -18.26 -2.60 -14.68
C GLU A 68 -19.61 -2.52 -13.95
N PRO A 69 -20.75 -2.56 -14.66
CA PRO A 69 -22.08 -2.48 -14.03
C PRO A 69 -22.32 -3.56 -12.96
N LYS A 70 -21.74 -4.75 -13.16
CA LYS A 70 -21.79 -5.84 -12.18
C LYS A 70 -21.09 -5.50 -10.88
N ASP A 71 -19.93 -4.85 -10.96
CA ASP A 71 -19.17 -4.42 -9.80
C ASP A 71 -19.81 -3.19 -9.15
N LYS A 72 -20.43 -2.29 -9.93
CA LYS A 72 -21.24 -1.18 -9.40
C LYS A 72 -22.35 -1.69 -8.48
N ALA A 73 -23.14 -2.67 -8.92
CA ALA A 73 -24.24 -3.22 -8.11
C ALA A 73 -23.74 -3.85 -6.80
N ARG A 74 -22.53 -4.42 -6.80
CA ARG A 74 -21.89 -4.97 -5.59
C ARG A 74 -21.39 -3.87 -4.66
N LEU A 75 -20.82 -2.79 -5.20
CA LEU A 75 -20.43 -1.61 -4.42
C LEU A 75 -21.64 -0.94 -3.76
N GLU A 76 -22.74 -0.82 -4.50
CA GLU A 76 -24.01 -0.28 -3.98
C GLU A 76 -24.54 -1.14 -2.82
N LYS A 77 -24.51 -2.47 -2.97
CA LYS A 77 -24.88 -3.40 -1.89
C LYS A 77 -24.01 -3.23 -0.64
N MET A 78 -22.74 -2.89 -0.81
CA MET A 78 -21.79 -2.64 0.27
C MET A 78 -21.85 -1.23 0.84
N GLU A 79 -22.80 -0.40 0.39
CA GLU A 79 -22.93 1.00 0.79
C GLU A 79 -21.62 1.80 0.60
N PHE A 80 -20.83 1.42 -0.42
CA PHE A 80 -19.54 2.03 -0.69
C PHE A 80 -19.67 3.48 -1.14
N HIS A 81 -18.86 4.35 -0.54
CA HIS A 81 -18.66 5.73 -0.96
C HIS A 81 -17.24 5.91 -1.50
N ALA A 82 -17.09 6.76 -2.52
CA ALA A 82 -15.79 7.03 -3.10
C ALA A 82 -14.85 7.67 -2.07
N GLY A 83 -13.67 7.09 -1.90
CA GLY A 83 -12.70 7.50 -0.90
C GLY A 83 -12.77 6.72 0.42
N ASP A 84 -13.75 5.83 0.59
CA ASP A 84 -13.77 4.90 1.73
C ASP A 84 -12.50 4.06 1.78
N ASP A 85 -12.06 3.73 2.99
CA ASP A 85 -10.95 2.80 3.16
C ASP A 85 -11.40 1.37 2.83
N LEU A 86 -10.86 0.80 1.76
CA LEU A 86 -11.19 -0.56 1.33
C LEU A 86 -10.25 -1.61 1.92
N ASP A 87 -9.18 -1.20 2.61
CA ASP A 87 -8.21 -2.11 3.21
C ASP A 87 -8.64 -2.56 4.62
N ILE A 88 -9.60 -1.87 5.24
CA ILE A 88 -10.24 -2.31 6.50
C ILE A 88 -11.20 -3.49 6.31
N LEU A 89 -11.65 -3.75 5.08
CA LEU A 89 -12.65 -4.77 4.78
C LEU A 89 -12.00 -6.16 4.70
N GLY A 90 -12.50 -7.09 5.52
CA GLY A 90 -12.05 -8.47 5.53
C GLY A 90 -12.64 -9.27 4.36
N PRO A 91 -12.14 -10.49 4.10
CA PRO A 91 -12.73 -11.40 3.12
C PRO A 91 -14.24 -11.60 3.33
N ASP A 92 -14.70 -11.69 4.58
CA ASP A 92 -16.12 -11.88 4.89
C ASP A 92 -16.99 -10.73 4.33
N ASP A 93 -16.47 -9.49 4.35
CA ASP A 93 -17.18 -8.31 3.88
C ASP A 93 -17.16 -8.19 2.35
N TRP A 94 -15.97 -8.20 1.73
CA TRP A 94 -15.88 -7.94 0.29
C TRP A 94 -16.19 -9.17 -0.55
N LYS A 95 -15.87 -10.37 -0.07
CA LYS A 95 -16.05 -11.61 -0.83
C LYS A 95 -17.40 -12.24 -0.54
N ASP A 96 -17.72 -12.50 0.73
CA ASP A 96 -18.92 -13.28 1.07
C ASP A 96 -20.17 -12.40 1.08
N PHE A 97 -20.09 -11.19 1.67
CA PHE A 97 -21.18 -10.22 1.59
C PHE A 97 -21.21 -9.49 0.24
N GLY A 98 -20.08 -8.94 -0.21
CA GLY A 98 -19.95 -8.18 -1.45
C GLY A 98 -19.98 -9.01 -2.74
N GLY A 99 -19.67 -10.30 -2.65
CA GLY A 99 -19.68 -11.21 -3.81
C GLY A 99 -18.57 -10.92 -4.83
N PHE A 100 -17.52 -10.19 -4.45
CA PHE A 100 -16.38 -9.91 -5.32
C PHE A 100 -15.45 -11.11 -5.44
N MET A 101 -14.78 -11.22 -6.59
CA MET A 101 -13.63 -12.10 -6.75
C MET A 101 -12.36 -11.33 -6.39
N ALA A 102 -11.29 -12.03 -5.98
CA ALA A 102 -10.05 -11.39 -5.55
C ALA A 102 -9.49 -10.38 -6.58
N LEU A 103 -9.56 -10.72 -7.87
CA LEU A 103 -9.09 -9.85 -8.95
C LEU A 103 -9.98 -8.63 -9.17
N SER A 104 -11.31 -8.79 -9.12
CA SER A 104 -12.22 -7.65 -9.25
C SER A 104 -12.09 -6.72 -8.05
N TRP A 105 -12.01 -7.27 -6.84
CA TRP A 105 -11.74 -6.50 -5.63
C TRP A 105 -10.43 -5.70 -5.72
N SER A 106 -9.34 -6.33 -6.14
CA SER A 106 -8.05 -5.66 -6.31
C SER A 106 -8.13 -4.49 -7.31
N ARG A 107 -8.90 -4.63 -8.39
CA ARG A 107 -9.13 -3.55 -9.37
C ARG A 107 -9.96 -2.41 -8.77
N ILE A 108 -10.98 -2.70 -7.97
CA ILE A 108 -11.76 -1.67 -7.27
C ILE A 108 -10.85 -0.88 -6.32
N LYS A 109 -10.02 -1.56 -5.52
CA LYS A 109 -9.05 -0.88 -4.64
C LYS A 109 -8.12 0.03 -5.41
N ALA A 110 -7.58 -0.44 -6.53
CA ALA A 110 -6.73 0.38 -7.39
C ALA A 110 -7.45 1.64 -7.91
N LYS A 111 -8.69 1.51 -8.38
CA LYS A 111 -9.51 2.64 -8.84
C LYS A 111 -9.84 3.63 -7.71
N ASN A 112 -10.11 3.14 -6.50
CA ASN A 112 -10.36 4.02 -5.35
C ASN A 112 -9.09 4.77 -4.91
N GLN A 113 -7.93 4.12 -4.96
CA GLN A 113 -6.65 4.80 -4.72
C GLN A 113 -6.32 5.84 -5.79
N GLU A 114 -6.65 5.53 -7.05
CA GLU A 114 -6.55 6.50 -8.14
C GLU A 114 -7.48 7.69 -7.92
N PHE A 115 -8.71 7.47 -7.48
CA PHE A 115 -9.63 8.52 -7.05
C PHE A 115 -9.03 9.43 -5.98
N LEU A 116 -8.51 8.85 -4.89
CA LEU A 116 -7.90 9.62 -3.80
C LEU A 116 -6.74 10.49 -4.29
N ARG A 117 -5.93 9.98 -5.22
CA ARG A 117 -4.82 10.72 -5.83
C ARG A 117 -5.33 11.84 -6.72
N ASP A 118 -6.29 11.56 -7.60
CA ASP A 118 -6.84 12.55 -8.53
C ASP A 118 -7.57 13.66 -7.79
N ALA A 119 -8.31 13.29 -6.74
CA ALA A 119 -8.93 14.21 -5.81
C ALA A 119 -7.85 15.14 -5.23
N ARG A 120 -6.77 14.57 -4.66
CA ARG A 120 -5.66 15.34 -4.06
C ARG A 120 -4.98 16.30 -5.05
N LEU A 121 -4.93 15.94 -6.32
CA LEU A 121 -4.38 16.76 -7.41
C LEU A 121 -5.39 17.81 -7.92
N GLY A 122 -6.61 17.85 -7.40
CA GLY A 122 -7.67 18.74 -7.84
C GLY A 122 -8.20 18.43 -9.24
N LEU A 123 -8.04 17.19 -9.72
CA LEU A 123 -8.48 16.76 -11.06
C LEU A 123 -9.97 16.40 -11.11
N TRP A 124 -10.63 16.27 -9.96
CA TRP A 124 -12.06 16.01 -9.84
C TRP A 124 -12.93 17.28 -9.82
N ASN A 125 -12.37 18.43 -9.48
CA ASN A 125 -13.09 19.70 -9.35
C ASN A 125 -12.94 20.61 -10.59
N LYS A 126 -12.51 20.07 -11.75
CA LYS A 126 -12.21 20.82 -12.97
C LYS A 126 -13.18 20.50 -14.11
#